data_AF-A0A353X782-F1
#
_entry.id   AF-A0A353X782-F1
#
_cell.length_a   1.000
_cell.length_b   1.000
_cell.length_c   1.000
_cell.angle_alpha   90.00
_cell.angle_beta   90.00
_cell.angle_gamma   90.00
#
_symmetry.space_group_name_H-M   'P 1'
#
loop_
_entity.id
_entity.type
_entity.pdbx_description
1 polymer ?
#
loop_
_entity_poly.entity_id
_entity_poly.type
_entity_poly.pdbx_seq_one_letter_code
_entity_poly.pdbx_strand_id
1 'polypeptide(L)'
;MLIENGNTESFLIKELGAEDSPHLDVQKTVFFAFFHLTMLLCTKYIKKERIDPPTTLNKKRAKRGKPPLHPYTIVRLQDRQSGVGAGRCGSSPRPHWRRGHIRRLSNGLVVPVAPCLVCADGRVLPPQKYLLEKGAIGVYT
;
A
#
# COMPACT_ATOMS: atom_id res chain seq x y z
N MET A 1 14.24 38.05 1.40
CA MET A 1 13.29 38.51 0.37
C MET A 1 12.92 37.29 -0.46
N LEU A 2 11.64 36.89 -0.37
CA LEU A 2 10.80 36.00 -1.18
C LEU A 2 11.36 34.75 -1.93
N ILE A 3 10.55 33.70 -1.79
CA ILE A 3 10.55 32.36 -2.38
C ILE A 3 10.14 32.44 -3.87
N GLU A 4 10.65 31.56 -4.74
CA GLU A 4 9.82 30.86 -5.74
C GLU A 4 10.48 29.62 -6.36
N ASN A 5 9.63 28.69 -6.77
CA ASN A 5 9.84 27.26 -6.93
C ASN A 5 10.39 26.88 -8.31
N GLY A 6 11.04 25.71 -8.44
CA GLY A 6 11.39 25.20 -9.76
C GLY A 6 12.17 23.89 -9.81
N ASN A 7 11.56 22.79 -9.35
CA ASN A 7 11.65 21.46 -9.96
C ASN A 7 13.01 21.05 -10.59
N THR A 8 13.98 20.60 -9.79
CA THR A 8 15.33 20.22 -10.26
C THR A 8 15.52 18.72 -10.52
N GLU A 9 14.51 17.88 -10.34
CA GLU A 9 14.67 16.42 -10.45
C GLU A 9 14.39 15.88 -11.87
N SER A 10 13.95 16.72 -12.83
CA SER A 10 13.56 16.26 -14.18
C SER A 10 14.59 16.53 -15.28
N PHE A 11 15.82 16.95 -14.96
CA PHE A 11 16.78 17.41 -15.99
C PHE A 11 18.03 16.54 -16.17
N LEU A 12 18.20 15.45 -15.42
CA LEU A 12 19.39 14.58 -15.50
C LEU A 12 19.11 13.18 -16.07
N ILE A 13 18.31 13.08 -17.13
CA ILE A 13 18.19 11.83 -17.92
C ILE A 13 18.50 12.05 -19.42
N LYS A 14 18.80 13.27 -19.88
CA LYS A 14 18.82 13.57 -21.32
C LYS A 14 20.19 13.73 -22.01
N GLU A 15 21.29 13.28 -21.42
CA GLU A 15 22.61 13.35 -22.08
C GLU A 15 23.54 12.16 -21.79
N LEU A 16 23.08 10.96 -22.07
CA LEU A 16 24.00 9.87 -22.35
C LEU A 16 23.43 9.06 -23.50
N GLY A 17 24.04 9.23 -24.67
CA GLY A 17 23.67 8.55 -25.91
C GLY A 17 23.50 7.06 -25.68
N ALA A 18 22.25 6.63 -25.59
CA ALA A 18 21.86 5.28 -25.84
C ALA A 18 21.47 5.26 -27.32
N GLU A 19 22.29 4.62 -28.13
CA GLU A 19 21.84 4.07 -29.40
C GLU A 19 20.52 3.32 -29.14
N ASP A 20 19.40 3.95 -29.49
CA ASP A 20 18.03 3.48 -29.23
C ASP A 20 17.74 2.28 -30.13
N SER A 21 18.29 1.15 -29.70
CA SER A 21 17.97 -0.12 -30.28
C SER A 21 16.62 -0.59 -29.69
N PRO A 22 15.54 -0.66 -30.51
CA PRO A 22 14.16 -0.78 -30.03
C PRO A 22 13.90 -2.05 -29.21
N HIS A 23 14.77 -3.05 -29.33
CA HIS A 23 14.67 -4.30 -28.57
C HIS A 23 14.96 -4.11 -27.08
N LEU A 24 15.86 -3.18 -26.71
CA LEU A 24 16.26 -2.96 -25.31
C LEU A 24 15.15 -2.23 -24.52
N ASP A 25 14.40 -1.37 -25.20
CA ASP A 25 13.32 -0.58 -24.60
C ASP A 25 12.05 -1.43 -24.36
N VAL A 26 11.74 -2.34 -25.28
CA VAL A 26 10.67 -3.34 -25.08
C VAL A 26 11.01 -4.27 -23.91
N GLN A 27 12.27 -4.72 -23.80
CA GLN A 27 12.68 -5.57 -22.68
C GLN A 27 12.56 -4.86 -21.32
N LYS A 28 13.01 -3.60 -21.23
CA LYS A 28 12.85 -2.78 -20.03
C LYS A 28 11.38 -2.58 -19.67
N THR A 29 10.55 -2.23 -20.66
CA THR A 29 9.11 -2.01 -20.46
C THR A 29 8.40 -3.27 -19.95
N VAL A 30 8.68 -4.43 -20.55
CA VAL A 30 8.12 -5.71 -20.11
C VAL A 30 8.58 -6.07 -18.70
N PHE A 31 9.87 -5.87 -18.39
CA PHE A 31 10.42 -6.12 -17.06
C PHE A 31 9.75 -5.24 -16.00
N PHE A 32 9.64 -3.94 -16.25
CA PHE A 32 8.97 -3.03 -15.31
C PHE A 32 7.49 -3.37 -15.18
N ALA A 33 6.77 -3.66 -16.26
CA ALA A 33 5.36 -4.05 -16.19
C ALA A 33 5.15 -5.32 -15.33
N PHE A 34 6.00 -6.33 -15.53
CA PHE A 34 5.98 -7.56 -14.73
C PHE A 34 6.29 -7.29 -13.25
N PHE A 35 7.34 -6.50 -12.98
CA PHE A 35 7.73 -6.16 -11.62
C PHE A 35 6.63 -5.37 -10.89
N HIS A 36 5.98 -4.42 -11.57
CA HIS A 36 4.86 -3.65 -11.00
C HIS A 36 3.67 -4.55 -10.70
N LEU A 37 3.32 -5.47 -11.62
CA LEU A 37 2.22 -6.42 -11.40
C LEU A 37 2.47 -7.33 -10.19
N THR A 38 3.68 -7.89 -10.10
CA THR A 38 4.05 -8.78 -8.98
C THR A 38 4.10 -8.04 -7.65
N MET A 39 4.62 -6.81 -7.62
CA MET A 39 4.57 -5.94 -6.44
C MET A 39 3.13 -5.63 -6.03
N LEU A 40 2.27 -5.28 -6.99
CA LEU A 40 0.87 -4.99 -6.75
C LEU A 40 0.19 -6.20 -6.11
N LEU A 41 0.35 -7.40 -6.66
CA LEU A 41 -0.18 -8.66 -6.12
C LEU A 41 0.29 -9.02 -4.70
N CYS A 42 1.37 -8.43 -4.22
CA CYS A 42 1.94 -8.65 -2.88
C CYS A 42 1.56 -7.55 -1.88
N THR A 43 0.71 -6.59 -2.26
CA THR A 43 0.29 -5.51 -1.36
C THR A 43 -0.70 -5.96 -0.29
N LYS A 44 -0.64 -5.31 0.88
CA LYS A 44 -1.40 -5.63 2.09
C LYS A 44 -2.93 -5.65 1.91
N TYR A 45 -3.46 -4.94 0.92
CA TYR A 45 -4.92 -4.78 0.71
C TYR A 45 -5.49 -5.69 -0.37
N ILE A 46 -4.72 -6.68 -0.81
CA ILE A 46 -5.18 -7.69 -1.77
C ILE A 46 -5.58 -8.96 -1.04
N LYS A 47 -6.84 -9.34 -1.22
CA LYS A 47 -7.37 -10.64 -0.81
C LYS A 47 -7.28 -11.61 -1.99
N LYS A 48 -6.65 -12.76 -1.75
CA LYS A 48 -6.56 -13.87 -2.70
C LYS A 48 -7.45 -15.00 -2.21
N GLU A 49 -8.45 -15.36 -3.00
CA GLU A 49 -9.36 -16.46 -2.70
C GLU A 49 -9.19 -17.53 -3.79
N ARG A 50 -8.73 -18.71 -3.39
CA ARG A 50 -8.64 -19.86 -4.30
C ARG A 50 -9.97 -20.58 -4.29
N ILE A 51 -10.60 -20.70 -5.45
CA ILE A 51 -11.86 -21.41 -5.61
C ILE A 51 -11.58 -22.73 -6.31
N ASP A 52 -11.82 -23.81 -5.57
CA ASP A 52 -11.74 -25.14 -6.14
C ASP A 52 -12.97 -25.43 -7.04
N PRO A 53 -12.78 -26.17 -8.13
CA PRO A 53 -13.84 -26.38 -9.09
C PRO A 53 -14.97 -27.25 -8.49
N PRO A 54 -16.24 -26.90 -8.73
CA PRO A 54 -17.36 -27.65 -8.17
C PRO A 54 -17.42 -29.08 -8.76
N THR A 55 -17.33 -30.07 -7.88
CA THR A 55 -17.26 -31.50 -8.23
C THR A 55 -18.48 -31.98 -9.02
N THR A 56 -19.67 -31.46 -8.70
CA THR A 56 -20.94 -31.80 -9.37
C THR A 56 -20.97 -31.30 -10.81
N LEU A 57 -20.41 -30.13 -11.07
CA LEU A 57 -20.36 -29.55 -12.41
C LEU A 57 -19.34 -30.29 -13.28
N ASN A 58 -18.18 -30.65 -12.73
CA ASN A 58 -17.17 -31.42 -13.45
C ASN A 58 -17.66 -32.84 -13.79
N LYS A 59 -18.42 -33.49 -12.90
CA LYS A 59 -19.09 -34.77 -13.21
C LYS A 59 -20.07 -34.63 -14.38
N LYS A 60 -20.87 -33.56 -14.42
CA LYS A 60 -21.78 -33.28 -15.55
C LYS A 60 -21.03 -32.96 -16.85
N ARG A 61 -19.89 -32.27 -16.78
CA ARG A 61 -19.05 -31.95 -17.94
C ARG A 61 -18.37 -33.20 -18.51
N ALA A 62 -17.84 -34.07 -17.65
CA ALA A 62 -17.26 -35.36 -18.03
C ALA A 62 -18.28 -36.25 -18.77
N LYS A 63 -19.52 -36.34 -18.26
CA LYS A 63 -20.62 -37.04 -18.95
C LYS A 63 -20.97 -36.47 -20.33
N ARG A 64 -20.64 -35.20 -20.58
CA ARG A 64 -20.86 -34.50 -21.86
C ARG A 64 -19.61 -34.46 -22.74
N GLY A 65 -18.55 -35.18 -22.38
CA GLY A 65 -17.26 -35.17 -23.10
C GLY A 65 -16.53 -33.81 -23.05
N LYS A 66 -16.88 -32.93 -22.12
CA LYS A 66 -16.28 -31.59 -21.98
C LYS A 66 -15.13 -31.61 -20.95
N PRO A 67 -14.07 -30.81 -21.17
CA PRO A 67 -12.96 -30.73 -20.22
C PRO A 67 -13.43 -30.17 -18.86
N PRO A 68 -12.84 -30.62 -17.74
CA PRO A 68 -13.18 -30.16 -16.40
C PRO A 68 -12.83 -28.69 -16.22
N LEU A 69 -13.52 -28.03 -15.30
CA LEU A 69 -13.12 -26.70 -14.83
C LEU A 69 -11.89 -26.82 -13.94
N HIS A 70 -10.93 -25.94 -14.17
CA HIS A 70 -9.69 -25.85 -13.41
C HIS A 70 -9.89 -24.95 -12.19
N PRO A 71 -9.13 -25.15 -11.10
CA PRO A 71 -9.11 -24.21 -9.99
C PRO A 71 -8.63 -22.85 -10.47
N TYR A 72 -9.25 -21.78 -9.97
CA TYR A 72 -8.86 -20.41 -10.27
C TYR A 72 -8.77 -19.58 -9.00
N THR A 73 -7.97 -18.52 -9.04
CA THR A 73 -7.80 -17.60 -7.91
C THR A 73 -8.44 -16.27 -8.25
N ILE A 74 -9.35 -15.80 -7.39
CA ILE A 74 -9.89 -14.45 -7.47
C ILE A 74 -9.02 -13.53 -6.62
N VAL A 75 -8.56 -12.43 -7.24
CA VAL A 75 -7.83 -11.36 -6.58
C VAL A 75 -8.79 -10.19 -6.42
N ARG A 76 -9.10 -9.80 -5.18
CA ARG A 76 -9.97 -8.64 -4.89
C ARG A 76 -9.19 -7.55 -4.18
N LEU A 77 -9.33 -6.32 -4.67
CA LEU A 77 -8.87 -5.14 -3.96
C LEU A 77 -9.85 -4.88 -2.81
N GLN A 78 -9.37 -4.89 -1.58
CA GLN A 78 -10.21 -4.51 -0.46
C GLN A 78 -10.13 -3.00 -0.30
N ASP A 79 -11.27 -2.32 -0.38
CA ASP A 79 -11.33 -0.91 -0.01
C ASP A 79 -10.79 -0.74 1.40
N ARG A 80 -9.92 0.25 1.56
CA ARG A 80 -9.44 0.66 2.88
C ARG A 80 -10.68 1.12 3.64
N GLN A 81 -11.20 0.27 4.52
CA GLN A 81 -12.17 0.70 5.51
C GLN A 81 -11.46 1.75 6.38
N SER A 82 -11.66 3.02 6.07
CA SER A 82 -11.44 4.07 7.05
C SER A 82 -12.48 3.78 8.12
N GLY A 83 -12.07 3.12 9.20
CA GLY A 83 -12.90 3.04 10.37
C GLY A 83 -13.14 4.46 10.83
N VAL A 84 -14.26 5.05 10.41
CA VAL A 84 -14.87 6.20 11.09
C VAL A 84 -15.45 5.60 12.37
N GLY A 85 -14.56 5.09 13.23
CA GLY A 85 -14.94 4.86 14.60
C GLY A 85 -15.24 6.24 15.14
N ALA A 86 -16.48 6.45 15.58
CA ALA A 86 -16.81 7.51 16.51
C ALA A 86 -15.99 7.24 17.79
N GLY A 87 -14.70 7.54 17.74
CA GLY A 87 -13.80 7.44 18.87
C GLY A 87 -14.36 8.41 19.88
N ARG A 88 -14.88 7.88 20.99
CA ARG A 88 -15.40 8.69 22.09
C ARG A 88 -14.29 9.66 22.46
N CYS A 89 -14.52 10.93 22.16
CA CYS A 89 -13.54 11.95 22.39
C CYS A 89 -13.39 12.08 23.91
N GLY A 90 -12.16 11.93 24.41
CA GLY A 90 -11.87 12.11 25.82
C GLY A 90 -11.94 13.59 26.21
N SER A 91 -11.16 14.00 27.21
CA SER A 91 -11.14 15.35 27.78
C SER A 91 -10.74 16.47 26.81
N SER A 92 -10.23 16.15 25.61
CA SER A 92 -9.84 17.14 24.61
C SER A 92 -10.82 17.11 23.43
N PRO A 93 -11.64 18.15 23.21
CA PRO A 93 -12.65 18.17 22.16
C PRO A 93 -12.07 18.36 20.75
N ARG A 94 -10.75 18.54 20.60
CA ARG A 94 -10.15 18.90 19.31
C ARG A 94 -9.55 17.69 18.57
N PRO A 95 -9.81 17.55 17.26
CA PRO A 95 -9.13 16.55 16.42
C PRO A 95 -7.62 16.79 16.45
N HIS A 96 -6.83 15.74 16.68
CA HIS A 96 -5.36 15.83 16.68
C HIS A 96 -4.70 14.55 16.19
N TRP A 97 -3.47 14.68 15.68
CA TRP A 97 -2.66 13.53 15.27
C TRP A 97 -1.96 12.90 16.47
N ARG A 98 -2.27 11.64 16.74
CA ARG A 98 -1.49 10.83 17.68
C ARG A 98 -0.30 10.21 16.96
N ARG A 99 0.88 10.28 17.58
CA ARG A 99 2.12 9.67 17.05
C ARG A 99 2.01 8.14 16.97
N GLY A 100 2.68 7.57 15.98
CA GLY A 100 2.90 6.13 15.92
C GLY A 100 3.83 5.69 17.06
N HIS A 101 3.55 4.53 17.65
CA HIS A 101 4.33 3.99 18.75
C HIS A 101 4.26 2.46 18.74
N ILE A 102 5.23 1.83 19.38
CA ILE A 102 5.22 0.39 19.60
C ILE A 102 4.32 0.09 20.80
N ARG A 103 3.28 -0.73 20.59
CA ARG A 103 2.40 -1.17 21.67
C ARG A 103 2.75 -2.59 22.07
N ARG A 104 2.96 -2.81 23.36
CA ARG A 104 3.09 -4.14 23.96
C ARG A 104 1.73 -4.55 24.53
N LEU A 105 1.20 -5.68 24.08
CA LEU A 105 -0.07 -6.24 24.54
C LEU A 105 0.17 -7.20 25.70
N SER A 106 -0.85 -7.42 26.53
CA SER A 106 -0.76 -8.30 27.72
C SER A 106 -0.42 -9.75 27.38
N ASN A 107 -0.70 -10.19 26.16
CA ASN A 107 -0.34 -11.50 25.64
C ASN A 107 1.11 -11.58 25.10
N GLY A 108 1.95 -10.56 25.36
CA GLY A 108 3.35 -10.51 24.93
C GLY A 108 3.57 -10.03 23.50
N LEU A 109 2.52 -9.79 22.71
CA LEU A 109 2.68 -9.31 21.33
C LEU A 109 3.14 -7.86 21.28
N VAL A 110 4.12 -7.60 20.42
CA VAL A 110 4.65 -6.27 20.14
C VAL A 110 4.13 -5.83 18.77
N VAL A 111 3.27 -4.81 18.75
CA VAL A 111 2.58 -4.35 17.54
C VAL A 111 2.96 -2.90 17.24
N PRO A 112 3.49 -2.59 16.04
CA PRO A 112 3.68 -1.20 15.62
C PRO A 112 2.32 -0.58 15.31
N VAL A 113 1.98 0.48 16.04
CA VAL A 113 0.75 1.26 15.82
C VAL A 113 1.09 2.46 14.96
N ALA A 114 0.47 2.55 13.78
CA ALA A 114 0.62 3.68 12.88
C ALA A 114 0.04 4.98 13.50
N PRO A 115 0.57 6.17 13.14
CA PRO A 115 -0.04 7.43 13.53
C PRO A 115 -1.49 7.50 13.02
N CYS A 116 -2.37 8.06 13.83
CA CYS A 116 -3.80 8.14 13.50
C CYS A 116 -4.42 9.44 13.99
N LEU A 117 -5.44 9.91 13.27
CA LEU A 117 -6.26 11.04 13.68
C LEU A 117 -7.19 10.58 14.81
N VAL A 118 -7.12 11.26 15.95
CA VAL A 118 -7.97 11.02 17.12
C VAL A 118 -9.01 12.13 17.18
N CYS A 119 -10.22 11.80 17.66
CA CYS A 119 -11.37 12.72 17.68
C CYS A 119 -11.69 13.34 16.32
N ALA A 120 -11.71 12.52 15.26
CA ALA A 120 -12.06 13.00 13.93
C ALA A 120 -13.49 13.56 13.91
N ASP A 121 -13.62 14.86 13.61
CA ASP A 121 -14.87 15.62 13.55
C ASP A 121 -15.38 15.79 12.10
N GLY A 122 -14.96 14.89 11.21
CA GLY A 122 -15.22 14.98 9.77
C GLY A 122 -14.26 15.92 9.03
N ARG A 123 -13.43 16.71 9.74
CA ARG A 123 -12.39 17.52 9.10
C ARG A 123 -11.16 16.66 8.81
N VAL A 124 -10.62 16.82 7.61
CA VAL A 124 -9.36 16.19 7.21
C VAL A 124 -8.22 17.11 7.65
N LEU A 125 -7.59 16.80 8.79
CA LEU A 125 -6.35 17.48 9.17
C LEU A 125 -5.18 16.87 8.38
N PRO A 126 -4.32 17.66 7.73
CA PRO A 126 -3.13 17.13 7.08
C PRO A 126 -2.23 16.45 8.11
N PRO A 127 -1.55 15.33 7.78
CA PRO A 127 -0.65 14.65 8.71
C PRO A 127 0.43 15.60 9.22
N GLN A 128 0.67 15.58 10.53
CA GLN A 128 1.71 16.41 11.14
C GLN A 128 3.07 15.97 10.61
N LYS A 129 3.70 16.82 9.79
CA LYS A 129 5.07 16.64 9.30
C LYS A 129 6.03 17.17 10.36
N TYR A 130 6.97 16.35 10.79
CA TYR A 130 8.08 16.80 11.64
C TYR A 130 9.25 17.14 10.72
N LEU A 131 9.73 18.37 10.78
CA LEU A 131 11.02 18.71 10.21
C LEU A 131 12.07 18.17 11.19
N LEU A 132 12.82 17.17 10.75
CA LEU A 132 13.99 16.73 11.49
C LEU A 132 15.10 17.75 11.20
N GLU A 133 15.46 18.55 12.19
CA GLU A 133 16.70 19.32 12.10
C GLU A 133 17.86 18.31 12.08
N LYS A 134 18.71 18.38 11.06
CA LYS A 134 19.93 17.56 10.98
C LYS A 134 20.84 17.99 12.13
N GLY A 135 20.88 17.22 13.23
CA GLY A 135 21.90 17.41 14.25
C GLY A 135 21.63 16.91 15.67
N ALA A 136 20.40 16.54 16.04
CA ALA A 136 20.14 16.10 17.42
C ALA A 136 20.20 14.57 17.57
N ILE A 137 21.41 14.02 17.67
CA ILE A 137 21.63 12.70 18.27
C ILE A 137 21.48 12.87 19.78
N GLY A 138 20.27 12.71 20.30
CA GLY A 138 20.00 12.67 21.73
C GLY A 138 20.42 11.32 22.30
N VAL A 139 21.43 11.34 23.16
CA VAL A 139 21.86 10.22 24.00
C VAL A 139 20.70 9.79 24.90
N TYR A 140 20.31 8.52 24.83
CA TYR A 140 19.39 7.92 25.80
C TYR A 140 20.21 7.40 26.97
N THR A 141 20.14 8.08 28.12
CA THR A 141 20.43 7.51 29.46
C THR A 141 19.11 7.20 30.15
#